data_AF-A0A9E2Y721-F1
#
_entry.id   AF-A0A9E2Y721-F1
#
_cell.length_a   1.000
_cell.length_b   1.000
_cell.length_c   1.000
_cell.angle_alpha   90.00
_cell.angle_beta   90.00
_cell.angle_gamma   90.00
#
_symmetry.space_group_name_H-M   'P 1'
#
loop_
_entity.id
_entity.type
_entity.pdbx_description
1 polymer ?
#
loop_
_entity_poly.entity_id
_entity_poly.type
_entity_poly.pdbx_seq_one_letter_code
_entity_poly.pdbx_strand_id
1 'polypeptide(L)'
;MRCFSCEPLLDAFLEGTLRRSQAREVAAHVRECVGCDELLQELRVVDALLTTARPTGGVTPGFTAGVVSATRATQTRLPRRPPLPLLLLLYLVVAWSLAALAMLRSNELLRTVAVFIAMEERNAAALGAALRALAPATPLVAAAVTVVLLIDLFLLCALFYGYQRLRPLIAQLGKEPPG
;
A
#
# COMPACT_ATOMS: atom_id res chain seq x y z
N MET A 1 23.11 4.36 -23.99
CA MET A 1 24.45 4.87 -23.65
C MET A 1 25.50 4.09 -24.44
N ARG A 2 26.61 4.71 -24.86
CA ARG A 2 27.69 4.05 -25.63
C ARG A 2 28.91 3.82 -24.72
N CYS A 3 29.69 2.77 -24.97
CA CYS A 3 30.86 2.41 -24.16
C CYS A 3 31.87 3.55 -24.02
N PHE A 4 32.18 4.26 -25.12
CA PHE A 4 33.10 5.41 -25.12
C PHE A 4 32.65 6.56 -24.20
N SER A 5 31.34 6.72 -24.00
CA SER A 5 30.80 7.72 -23.08
C SER A 5 30.67 7.19 -21.64
N CYS A 6 30.75 5.88 -21.45
CA CYS A 6 30.70 5.21 -20.14
C CYS A 6 32.01 5.28 -19.40
N GLU A 7 33.08 4.94 -20.10
CA GLU A 7 34.43 4.81 -19.55
C GLU A 7 34.86 5.98 -18.66
N PRO A 8 34.76 7.26 -19.07
CA PRO A 8 35.15 8.39 -18.21
C PRO A 8 34.20 8.65 -17.03
N LEU A 9 33.03 8.01 -16.99
CA LEU A 9 32.05 8.15 -15.92
C LEU A 9 32.17 7.06 -14.87
N LEU A 10 32.94 5.98 -15.11
CA LEU A 10 33.06 4.86 -14.18
C LEU A 10 33.76 5.26 -12.87
N ASP A 11 34.78 6.12 -12.92
CA ASP A 11 35.45 6.62 -11.72
C ASP A 11 34.49 7.45 -10.86
N ALA A 12 33.80 8.42 -11.47
CA ALA A 12 32.79 9.23 -10.78
C ALA A 12 31.60 8.39 -10.28
N PHE A 13 31.31 7.26 -10.94
CA PHE A 13 30.32 6.30 -10.50
C PHE A 13 30.79 5.54 -9.25
N LEU A 14 32.05 5.13 -9.18
CA LEU A 14 32.65 4.47 -8.00
C LEU A 14 32.74 5.41 -6.80
N GLU A 15 33.12 6.67 -7.01
CA GLU A 15 33.17 7.69 -5.97
C GLU A 15 31.78 8.17 -5.51
N GLY A 16 30.71 7.80 -6.23
CA GLY A 16 29.35 8.21 -5.95
C GLY A 16 29.08 9.71 -6.19
N THR A 17 29.91 10.38 -6.99
CA THR A 17 29.84 11.82 -7.26
C THR A 17 28.92 12.17 -8.45
N LEU A 18 28.46 11.17 -9.20
CA LEU A 18 27.53 11.36 -10.31
C LEU A 18 26.14 11.85 -9.87
N ARG A 19 25.49 12.61 -10.77
CA ARG A 19 24.07 12.97 -10.60
C ARG A 19 23.23 11.69 -10.66
N ARG A 20 22.13 11.65 -9.90
CA ARG A 20 21.23 10.47 -9.80
C ARG A 20 20.73 9.94 -11.15
N SER A 21 20.49 10.82 -12.13
CA SER A 21 20.08 10.41 -13.48
C SER A 21 21.20 9.67 -14.20
N GLN A 22 22.41 10.23 -14.18
CA GLN A 22 23.60 9.66 -14.83
C GLN A 22 24.01 8.34 -14.19
N ALA A 23 23.99 8.26 -12.85
CA ALA A 23 24.31 7.03 -12.14
C ALA A 23 23.37 5.88 -12.53
N ARG A 24 22.08 6.16 -12.78
CA ARG A 24 21.13 5.14 -13.25
C ARG A 24 21.43 4.69 -14.69
N GLU A 25 21.79 5.62 -15.56
CA GLU A 25 22.15 5.31 -16.94
C GLU A 25 23.43 4.46 -17.02
N VAL A 26 24.45 4.81 -16.24
CA VAL A 26 25.70 4.03 -16.13
C VAL A 26 25.41 2.64 -15.55
N ALA A 27 24.65 2.55 -14.46
CA ALA A 27 24.29 1.26 -13.85
C ALA A 27 23.42 0.37 -14.75
N ALA A 28 22.59 0.96 -15.62
CA ALA A 28 21.86 0.20 -16.64
C ALA A 28 22.82 -0.33 -17.71
N HIS A 29 23.73 0.52 -18.20
CA HIS A 29 24.67 0.14 -19.25
C HIS A 29 25.67 -0.94 -18.81
N VAL A 30 26.24 -0.82 -17.61
CA VAL A 30 27.19 -1.80 -17.06
C VAL A 30 26.54 -3.18 -16.93
N ARG A 31 25.26 -3.26 -16.59
CA ARG A 31 24.53 -4.55 -16.51
C ARG A 31 24.35 -5.23 -17.87
N GLU A 32 24.39 -4.47 -18.97
CA GLU A 32 24.15 -4.98 -20.32
C GLU A 32 25.45 -5.16 -21.11
N CYS A 33 26.52 -4.46 -20.74
CA CYS A 33 27.79 -4.45 -21.46
C CYS A 33 28.91 -5.09 -20.63
N VAL A 34 29.30 -6.32 -21.02
CA VAL A 34 30.35 -7.09 -20.34
C VAL A 34 31.67 -6.31 -20.23
N GLY A 35 32.11 -5.64 -21.29
CA GLY A 35 33.37 -4.89 -21.26
C GLY A 35 33.36 -3.71 -20.28
N CYS A 36 32.22 -3.03 -20.09
CA CYS A 36 32.11 -1.97 -19.09
C CYS A 36 32.00 -2.51 -17.67
N ASP A 37 31.45 -3.72 -17.48
CA ASP A 37 31.42 -4.40 -16.18
C ASP A 37 32.82 -4.88 -15.77
N GLU A 38 33.55 -5.52 -16.68
CA GLU A 38 34.93 -5.96 -16.45
C GLU A 38 35.82 -4.77 -16.06
N LEU A 39 35.77 -3.66 -16.81
CA LEU A 39 36.52 -2.45 -16.49
C LEU A 39 36.13 -1.88 -15.12
N LEU A 40 34.83 -1.88 -14.77
CA LEU A 40 34.38 -1.43 -13.45
C LEU A 40 34.92 -2.33 -12.33
N GLN A 41 35.02 -3.64 -12.54
CA GLN A 41 35.60 -4.56 -11.56
C GLN A 41 37.11 -4.34 -11.40
N GLU A 42 37.84 -4.11 -12.49
CA GLU A 42 39.26 -3.77 -12.43
C GLU A 42 39.50 -2.51 -11.59
N LEU A 43 38.72 -1.45 -11.83
CA LEU A 43 38.78 -0.21 -11.07
C LEU A 43 38.46 -0.43 -9.58
N ARG A 44 37.47 -1.28 -9.26
CA ARG A 44 37.15 -1.66 -7.87
C ARG A 44 38.29 -2.39 -7.18
N VAL A 45 39.00 -3.27 -7.88
CA VAL A 45 40.16 -3.97 -7.33
C VAL A 45 41.26 -2.97 -7.01
N VAL A 46 41.53 -2.01 -7.91
CA VAL A 46 42.51 -0.95 -7.66
C VAL A 46 42.12 -0.10 -6.44
N ASP A 47 40.85 0.32 -6.32
CA ASP A 47 40.37 1.10 -5.18
C ASP A 47 40.46 0.31 -3.86
N ALA A 48 40.13 -0.98 -3.87
CA ALA A 48 40.29 -1.88 -2.73
C ALA A 48 41.76 -2.02 -2.28
N LEU A 49 42.70 -2.10 -3.22
CA LEU A 49 44.14 -2.14 -2.91
C LEU A 49 44.63 -0.82 -2.30
N LEU A 50 44.16 0.32 -2.81
CA LEU A 50 44.51 1.63 -2.26
C LEU A 50 43.93 1.86 -0.85
N THR A 51 42.70 1.41 -0.61
CA THR A 51 42.06 1.54 0.70
C THR A 51 42.69 0.61 1.75
N THR A 52 43.10 -0.60 1.36
CA THR A 52 43.79 -1.55 2.26
C THR A 52 45.23 -1.19 2.55
N ALA A 53 45.93 -0.51 1.63
CA ALA A 53 47.29 -0.01 1.86
C ALA A 53 47.34 1.20 2.82
N ARG A 54 46.19 1.83 3.12
CA ARG A 54 46.13 2.98 4.01
C ARG A 54 46.26 2.51 5.46
N PRO A 55 47.22 3.02 6.24
CA PRO A 55 47.34 2.65 7.65
C PRO A 55 46.05 3.04 8.37
N THR A 56 45.41 2.05 8.99
CA THR A 56 44.22 2.24 9.82
C THR A 56 44.63 3.07 11.03
N GLY A 57 44.41 4.38 10.96
CA GLY A 57 44.33 5.20 12.17
C GLY A 57 43.30 4.53 13.08
N GLY A 58 43.70 4.15 14.28
CA GLY A 58 42.84 3.43 15.21
C GLY A 58 41.53 4.18 15.42
N VAL A 59 40.40 3.48 15.28
CA VAL A 59 39.08 4.05 15.56
C VAL A 59 39.04 4.45 17.03
N THR A 60 38.64 5.68 17.33
CA THR A 60 38.55 6.15 18.71
C THR A 60 37.54 5.29 19.50
N PRO A 61 37.85 4.93 20.76
CA PRO A 61 36.91 4.18 21.59
C PRO A 61 35.61 4.99 21.74
N GLY A 62 34.47 4.37 21.35
CA GLY A 62 33.15 5.00 21.40
C GLY A 62 32.59 5.52 20.06
N PHE A 63 33.38 5.56 18.98
CA PHE A 63 32.91 5.99 17.65
C PHE A 63 31.68 5.19 17.18
N THR A 64 31.73 3.86 17.26
CA THR A 64 30.63 2.99 16.84
C THR A 64 29.34 3.27 17.62
N ALA A 65 29.44 3.51 18.93
CA ALA A 65 28.31 3.88 19.76
C ALA A 65 27.74 5.25 19.37
N GLY A 66 28.61 6.21 19.05
CA GLY A 66 28.23 7.53 18.54
C GLY A 66 27.51 7.46 17.20
N VAL A 67 28.02 6.69 16.23
CA VAL A 67 27.38 6.51 14.92
C VAL A 67 26.05 5.78 15.03
N VAL A 68 25.96 4.72 15.83
CA VAL A 68 24.71 3.96 16.01
C VAL A 68 23.64 4.82 16.69
N SER A 69 24.01 5.66 17.66
CA SER A 69 23.05 6.57 18.30
C SER A 69 22.62 7.69 17.36
N ALA A 70 23.54 8.30 16.61
CA ALA A 70 23.24 9.34 15.63
C ALA A 70 22.37 8.83 14.47
N THR A 71 22.65 7.63 13.94
CA THR A 71 21.85 7.01 12.87
C THR A 71 20.45 6.65 13.34
N ARG A 72 20.29 6.15 14.57
CA ARG A 72 18.96 5.95 15.18
C ARG A 72 18.20 7.26 15.37
N ALA A 73 18.89 8.34 15.75
CA ALA A 73 18.26 9.66 15.85
C ALA A 73 17.84 10.23 14.48
N THR A 74 18.55 9.85 13.42
CA THR A 74 18.31 10.34 12.04
C THR A 74 17.31 9.48 11.26
N GLN A 75 16.93 8.31 11.78
CA GLN A 75 15.80 7.54 11.23
C GLN A 75 14.51 8.35 11.43
N THR A 76 14.20 9.15 10.42
CA THR A 76 12.91 9.80 10.24
C THR A 76 11.85 8.70 10.28
N ARG A 77 11.09 8.66 11.38
CA ARG A 77 9.92 7.78 11.48
C ARG A 77 9.02 8.11 10.31
N LEU A 78 8.97 7.25 9.30
CA LEU A 78 8.01 7.42 8.22
C LEU A 78 6.63 7.54 8.88
N PRO A 79 5.82 8.54 8.51
CA PRO A 79 4.48 8.69 9.08
C PRO A 79 3.73 7.39 8.86
N ARG A 80 3.36 6.74 9.96
CA ARG A 80 2.65 5.46 9.98
C ARG A 80 1.29 5.70 9.35
N ARG A 81 1.18 5.45 8.04
CA ARG A 81 -0.12 5.55 7.35
C ARG A 81 -1.08 4.63 8.10
N PRO A 82 -2.30 5.11 8.41
CA PRO A 82 -3.30 4.24 9.03
C PRO A 82 -3.48 3.00 8.14
N PRO A 83 -3.54 1.80 8.73
CA PRO A 83 -3.68 0.59 7.93
C PRO A 83 -5.02 0.69 7.18
N LEU A 84 -4.95 0.62 5.84
CA LEU A 84 -6.10 0.57 4.94
C LEU A 84 -7.27 -0.30 5.44
N PRO A 85 -7.06 -1.50 6.04
CA PRO A 85 -8.18 -2.29 6.56
C PRO A 85 -8.94 -1.63 7.72
N LEU A 86 -8.27 -0.82 8.56
CA LEU A 86 -8.93 -0.10 9.64
C LEU A 86 -9.85 0.99 9.11
N LEU A 87 -9.40 1.72 8.08
CA LEU A 87 -10.24 2.73 7.39
C LEU A 87 -11.43 2.08 6.68
N LEU A 88 -11.22 0.91 6.07
CA LEU A 88 -12.28 0.15 5.42
C LEU A 88 -13.33 -0.34 6.43
N LEU A 89 -12.88 -0.86 7.57
CA LEU A 89 -13.74 -1.33 8.64
C LEU A 89 -14.52 -0.19 9.29
N LEU A 90 -13.87 0.96 9.52
CA LEU A 90 -14.53 2.17 10.00
C LEU A 90 -15.62 2.65 9.02
N TYR A 91 -15.31 2.69 7.72
CA TYR A 91 -16.27 3.03 6.68
C TYR A 91 -17.50 2.11 6.71
N LEU A 92 -17.27 0.78 6.78
CA LEU A 92 -18.34 -0.20 6.79
C LEU A 92 -19.26 -0.01 8.02
N VAL A 93 -18.68 0.17 9.21
CA VAL A 93 -19.46 0.39 10.44
C VAL A 93 -20.27 1.69 10.35
N VAL A 94 -19.69 2.78 9.83
CA VAL A 94 -20.40 4.05 9.68
C VAL A 94 -21.52 3.96 8.63
N ALA A 95 -21.28 3.35 7.48
CA ALA A 95 -22.29 3.20 6.43
C ALA A 95 -23.50 2.38 6.91
N TRP A 96 -23.25 1.24 7.57
CA TRP A 96 -24.32 0.37 8.07
C TRP A 96 -25.06 0.96 9.27
N SER A 97 -24.37 1.69 10.16
CA SER A 97 -25.03 2.39 11.26
C SER A 97 -25.91 3.54 10.76
N LEU A 98 -25.49 4.26 9.71
CA LEU A 98 -26.29 5.32 9.11
C LEU A 98 -27.53 4.77 8.39
N ALA A 99 -27.38 3.63 7.71
CA ALA A 99 -28.50 2.91 7.09
C ALA A 99 -29.49 2.41 8.15
N ALA A 100 -29.00 1.79 9.23
CA ALA A 100 -29.83 1.35 10.35
C ALA A 100 -30.54 2.53 11.04
N LEU A 101 -29.85 3.66 11.21
CA LEU A 101 -30.42 4.87 11.82
C LEU A 101 -31.51 5.49 10.93
N ALA A 102 -31.29 5.55 9.61
CA ALA A 102 -32.31 5.99 8.67
C ALA A 102 -33.55 5.09 8.72
N MET A 103 -33.33 3.78 8.85
CA MET A 103 -34.37 2.76 8.98
C MET A 103 -35.15 2.87 10.30
N LEU A 104 -34.48 3.20 11.41
CA LEU A 104 -35.11 3.45 12.72
C LEU A 104 -35.90 4.77 12.76
N ARG A 105 -35.46 5.79 12.00
CA ARG A 105 -36.11 7.11 11.95
C ARG A 105 -37.38 7.10 11.10
N SER A 106 -37.53 6.19 10.14
CA SER A 106 -38.80 5.94 9.47
C SER A 106 -39.75 5.21 10.44
N ASN A 107 -40.60 5.99 11.14
CA ASN A 107 -41.58 5.54 12.14
C ASN A 107 -42.47 4.34 11.72
N GLU A 108 -42.57 4.03 10.43
CA GLU A 108 -43.29 2.87 9.89
C GLU A 108 -42.65 1.53 10.33
N LEU A 109 -41.33 1.45 10.42
CA LEU A 109 -40.64 0.18 10.68
C LEU A 109 -40.71 -0.26 12.16
N LEU A 110 -40.65 0.67 13.11
CA LEU A 110 -40.87 0.35 14.53
C LEU A 110 -42.27 -0.23 14.77
N ARG A 111 -43.28 0.25 14.02
CA ARG A 111 -44.64 -0.28 14.06
C ARG A 111 -44.71 -1.68 13.45
N THR A 112 -43.99 -1.94 12.35
CA THR A 112 -43.94 -3.27 11.73
C THR A 112 -43.14 -4.29 12.52
N VAL A 113 -42.04 -3.91 13.18
CA VAL A 113 -41.27 -4.80 14.07
C VAL A 113 -42.09 -5.12 15.33
N ALA A 114 -42.79 -4.13 15.90
CA ALA A 114 -43.74 -4.37 16.99
C ALA A 114 -44.88 -5.32 16.56
N VAL A 115 -45.39 -5.19 15.34
CA VAL A 115 -46.39 -6.11 14.77
C VAL A 115 -45.79 -7.50 14.51
N PHE A 116 -44.54 -7.61 14.03
CA PHE A 116 -43.87 -8.88 13.79
C PHE A 116 -43.53 -9.63 15.08
N ILE A 117 -43.09 -8.93 16.13
CA ILE A 117 -42.89 -9.49 17.47
C ILE A 117 -44.24 -9.92 18.07
N ALA A 118 -45.34 -9.21 17.77
CA ALA A 118 -46.69 -9.63 18.13
C ALA A 118 -47.25 -10.77 17.25
N MET A 119 -46.58 -11.14 16.16
CA MET A 119 -47.02 -12.13 15.16
C MET A 119 -46.37 -13.51 15.37
N GLU A 120 -45.91 -13.79 16.59
CA GLU A 120 -45.26 -15.05 16.94
C GLU A 120 -46.25 -16.23 17.06
N GLU A 121 -47.58 -15.99 16.98
CA GLU A 121 -48.56 -17.08 16.92
C GLU A 121 -49.53 -16.97 15.73
N ARG A 122 -49.30 -17.86 14.75
CA ARG A 122 -50.30 -18.48 13.86
C ARG A 122 -51.00 -17.59 12.83
N ASN A 123 -50.38 -17.40 11.65
CA ASN A 123 -51.00 -17.65 10.32
C ASN A 123 -50.16 -17.08 9.17
N ALA A 124 -49.75 -17.96 8.22
CA ALA A 124 -49.06 -17.57 6.98
C ALA A 124 -49.89 -16.62 6.08
N ALA A 125 -51.22 -16.66 6.19
CA ALA A 125 -52.13 -15.76 5.47
C ALA A 125 -52.02 -14.30 5.96
N ALA A 126 -51.77 -14.09 7.25
CA ALA A 126 -51.60 -12.76 7.82
C ALA A 126 -50.25 -12.16 7.42
N LEU A 127 -49.22 -13.00 7.24
CA LEU A 127 -47.90 -12.60 6.73
C LEU A 127 -47.98 -12.09 5.28
N GLY A 128 -48.81 -12.72 4.44
CA GLY A 128 -49.07 -12.29 3.06
C GLY A 128 -49.85 -10.96 2.95
N ALA A 129 -50.78 -10.70 3.89
CA ALA A 129 -51.50 -9.43 3.95
C ALA A 129 -50.61 -8.28 4.45
N ALA A 130 -49.75 -8.54 5.44
CA ALA A 130 -48.75 -7.59 5.93
C ALA A 130 -47.74 -7.20 4.83
N LEU A 131 -47.24 -8.18 4.06
CA LEU A 131 -46.32 -7.94 2.94
C LEU A 131 -46.94 -7.06 1.84
N ARG A 132 -48.24 -7.19 1.55
CA ARG A 132 -48.93 -6.31 0.58
C ARG A 132 -49.20 -4.91 1.14
N ALA A 133 -49.44 -4.80 2.45
CA ALA A 133 -49.59 -3.51 3.12
C ALA A 133 -48.25 -2.74 3.23
N LEU A 134 -47.11 -3.45 3.21
CA LEU A 134 -45.76 -2.86 3.15
C LEU A 134 -45.37 -2.34 1.76
N ALA A 135 -46.07 -2.73 0.69
CA ALA A 135 -45.69 -2.37 -0.68
C ALA A 135 -45.53 -0.86 -0.96
N PRO A 136 -46.34 0.08 -0.41
CA PRO A 136 -46.20 1.50 -0.72
C PRO A 136 -45.16 2.27 0.13
N ALA A 137 -44.68 1.71 1.26
CA ALA A 137 -43.74 2.39 2.17
C ALA A 137 -42.26 1.99 1.95
N THR A 138 -42.00 1.06 1.04
CA THR A 138 -40.68 0.46 0.77
C THR A 138 -39.74 1.19 -0.21
N PRO A 139 -40.13 2.19 -1.05
CA PRO A 139 -39.23 2.65 -2.11
C PRO A 139 -38.03 3.42 -1.55
N LEU A 140 -38.19 4.14 -0.44
CA LEU A 140 -37.12 4.94 0.17
C LEU A 140 -36.09 4.07 0.89
N VAL A 141 -36.53 3.03 1.59
CA VAL A 141 -35.65 2.07 2.26
C VAL A 141 -34.95 1.19 1.22
N ALA A 142 -35.66 0.73 0.20
CA ALA A 142 -35.07 -0.01 -0.91
C ALA A 142 -34.04 0.85 -1.67
N ALA A 143 -34.33 2.15 -1.89
CA ALA A 143 -33.38 3.08 -2.49
C ALA A 143 -32.13 3.28 -1.62
N ALA A 144 -32.29 3.45 -0.31
CA ALA A 144 -31.15 3.60 0.60
C ALA A 144 -30.25 2.35 0.62
N VAL A 145 -30.86 1.16 0.72
CA VAL A 145 -30.12 -0.12 0.73
C VAL A 145 -29.44 -0.38 -0.61
N THR A 146 -30.11 -0.09 -1.73
CA THR A 146 -29.51 -0.25 -3.08
C THR A 146 -28.34 0.71 -3.30
N VAL A 147 -28.42 1.95 -2.81
CA VAL A 147 -27.29 2.89 -2.86
C VAL A 147 -26.11 2.39 -2.04
N VAL A 148 -26.33 1.91 -0.82
CA VAL A 148 -25.25 1.33 0.01
C VAL A 148 -24.59 0.13 -0.69
N LEU A 149 -25.40 -0.79 -1.24
CA LEU A 149 -24.89 -1.95 -1.99
C LEU A 149 -24.10 -1.54 -3.23
N LEU A 150 -24.52 -0.49 -3.95
CA LEU A 150 -23.77 0.03 -5.11
C LEU A 150 -22.41 0.61 -4.70
N ILE A 151 -22.35 1.33 -3.57
CA ILE A 151 -21.10 1.87 -3.07
C ILE A 151 -20.17 0.74 -2.61
N ASP A 152 -20.71 -0.27 -1.91
CA ASP A 152 -19.94 -1.44 -1.48
C ASP A 152 -19.40 -2.24 -2.68
N LEU A 153 -20.21 -2.42 -3.73
CA LEU A 153 -19.79 -3.05 -4.98
C LEU A 153 -18.68 -2.24 -5.66
N PHE A 154 -18.82 -0.91 -5.72
CA PHE A 154 -17.81 -0.03 -6.29
C PHE A 154 -16.49 -0.09 -5.51
N LEU A 155 -16.55 -0.11 -4.18
CA LEU A 155 -15.40 -0.23 -3.29
C LEU A 155 -14.68 -1.58 -3.51
N LEU A 156 -15.43 -2.67 -3.64
CA LEU A 156 -14.91 -4.00 -3.88
C LEU A 156 -14.23 -4.08 -5.26
N CYS A 157 -14.85 -3.51 -6.30
CA CYS A 157 -14.24 -3.38 -7.61
C CYS A 157 -12.94 -2.55 -7.58
N ALA A 158 -12.93 -1.42 -6.86
CA ALA A 158 -11.74 -0.58 -6.74
C ALA A 158 -10.60 -1.28 -6.00
N LEU A 159 -10.91 -2.01 -4.92
CA LEU A 159 -9.93 -2.84 -4.20
C LEU A 159 -9.39 -3.97 -5.07
N PHE A 160 -10.26 -4.67 -5.79
CA PHE A 160 -9.87 -5.75 -6.68
C PHE A 160 -8.97 -5.25 -7.81
N TYR A 161 -9.34 -4.13 -8.45
CA TYR A 161 -8.56 -3.50 -9.50
C TYR A 161 -7.20 -2.99 -8.97
N GLY A 162 -7.21 -2.34 -7.80
CA GLY A 162 -5.99 -1.91 -7.13
C GLY A 162 -5.06 -3.09 -6.83
N TYR A 163 -5.59 -4.18 -6.28
CA TYR A 163 -4.84 -5.40 -5.98
C TYR A 163 -4.24 -6.02 -7.24
N GLN A 164 -5.02 -6.15 -8.31
CA GLN A 164 -4.52 -6.66 -9.59
C GLN A 164 -3.39 -5.80 -10.16
N ARG A 165 -3.48 -4.47 -10.03
CA ARG A 165 -2.47 -3.53 -10.52
C ARG A 165 -1.21 -3.49 -9.65
N LEU A 166 -1.35 -3.71 -8.33
CA LEU A 166 -0.23 -3.75 -7.37
C LEU A 166 0.54 -5.08 -7.41
N ARG A 167 -0.14 -6.19 -7.72
CA ARG A 167 0.46 -7.53 -7.84
C ARG A 167 1.72 -7.59 -8.74
N PRO A 168 1.75 -7.02 -9.96
CA PRO A 168 2.96 -7.05 -10.78
C PRO A 168 4.12 -6.24 -10.19
N LEU A 169 3.84 -5.14 -9.48
CA LEU A 169 4.87 -4.32 -8.83
C LEU A 169 5.51 -5.04 -7.64
N ILE A 170 4.72 -5.76 -6.85
CA ILE A 170 5.23 -6.58 -5.75
C ILE A 170 6.07 -7.74 -6.28
N ALA A 171 5.67 -8.34 -7.41
CA ALA A 171 6.45 -9.39 -8.06
C ALA A 171 7.80 -8.89 -8.62
N GLN A 172 7.90 -7.60 -8.96
CA GLN A 172 9.16 -6.97 -9.37
C GLN A 172 10.09 -6.68 -8.18
N LEU A 173 9.53 -6.23 -7.05
CA LEU A 173 10.29 -5.99 -5.81
C LEU A 173 10.83 -7.28 -5.17
N GLY A 174 10.13 -8.40 -5.30
CA GLY A 174 10.60 -9.70 -4.81
C GLY A 174 11.70 -10.37 -5.65
N LYS A 175 12.06 -9.78 -6.81
CA LYS A 175 13.13 -10.28 -7.69
C LYS A 175 14.45 -9.56 -7.51
N GLU A 176 14.55 -8.54 -6.65
CA GLU A 176 15.85 -8.02 -6.26
C GLU A 176 16.58 -9.09 -5.43
N PRO A 177 17.70 -9.65 -5.92
CA PRO A 177 18.47 -10.59 -5.12
C PRO A 177 19.02 -9.86 -3.89
N PRO A 178 19.10 -10.53 -2.73
CA PRO A 178 19.80 -9.96 -1.58
C PRO A 178 21.27 -9.77 -1.98
N GLY A 179 21.67 -8.52 -2.14
CA GLY A 179 23.07 -8.11 -2.27
C GLY A 179 23.77 -8.15 -0.92
#